data_AF-A0A971MD99-F1
#
_entry.id   AF-A0A971MD99-F1
#
_cell.length_a   1.000
_cell.length_b   1.000
_cell.length_c   1.000
_cell.angle_alpha   90.00
_cell.angle_beta   90.00
_cell.angle_gamma   90.00
#
_symmetry.space_group_name_H-M   'P 1'
#
loop_
_entity.id
_entity.type
_entity.pdbx_description
1 polymer ?
#
loop_
_entity_poly.entity_id
_entity_poly.type
_entity_poly.pdbx_seq_one_letter_code
_entity_poly.pdbx_strand_id
1 'polypeptide(L)' 'MPYASQAADEEIIIRIDGRALDLKGNTPFITNGTTFIPLRLISESLGYKVDWDGETKL' A
#
# COMPACT_ATOMS: atom_id res chain seq x y z
N MET A 1 36.55 -1.05 10.71
CA MET A 1 35.57 -1.02 9.60
C MET A 1 34.18 -1.25 10.21
N PRO A 2 33.36 -0.21 10.45
CA PRO A 2 31.99 -0.42 10.89
C PRO A 2 31.12 -0.68 9.67
N TYR A 3 30.40 -1.81 9.68
CA TYR A 3 29.22 -1.95 8.83
C TYR A 3 28.18 -0.98 9.38
N ALA A 4 28.17 0.24 8.87
CA ALA A 4 26.98 1.07 8.92
C ALA A 4 25.96 0.35 8.04
N SER A 5 25.22 -0.59 8.61
CA SER A 5 23.96 -1.06 8.05
C SER A 5 23.01 0.11 8.12
N GLN A 6 23.11 0.97 7.12
CA GLN A 6 22.05 1.85 6.71
C GLN A 6 20.89 0.91 6.36
N ALA A 7 20.02 0.64 7.32
CA ALA A 7 18.67 0.26 7.01
C ALA A 7 18.07 1.51 6.36
N ALA A 8 18.31 1.67 5.05
CA ALA A 8 17.42 2.45 4.24
C ALA A 8 16.07 1.79 4.48
N ASP A 9 15.13 2.55 5.03
CA ASP A 9 13.74 2.16 5.02
C ASP A 9 13.41 1.75 3.58
N GLU A 10 13.21 0.46 3.34
CA GLU A 10 12.76 -0.01 2.02
C GLU A 10 11.31 0.45 1.88
N GLU A 11 11.13 1.71 1.49
CA GLU A 11 9.83 2.30 1.25
C GLU A 11 9.21 1.59 0.04
N ILE A 12 8.08 0.92 0.27
CA ILE A 12 7.38 0.17 -0.76
C ILE A 12 6.60 1.17 -1.63
N ILE A 13 7.13 1.47 -2.80
CA ILE A 13 6.50 2.37 -3.77
C ILE A 13 5.54 1.60 -4.67
N ILE A 14 4.27 1.99 -4.69
CA ILE A 14 3.26 1.45 -5.59
C ILE A 14 3.17 2.34 -6.84
N ARG A 15 3.22 1.73 -8.04
CA ARG A 15 3.05 2.43 -9.32
C ARG A 15 1.87 1.86 -10.11
N ILE A 16 1.00 2.73 -10.61
CA ILE A 16 -0.13 2.39 -11.50
C ILE A 16 0.06 3.19 -12.79
N ASP A 17 0.08 2.51 -13.94
CA ASP A 17 0.29 3.12 -15.27
C ASP A 17 1.52 4.05 -15.36
N GLY A 18 2.60 3.68 -14.67
CA GLY A 18 3.85 4.44 -14.64
C GLY A 18 3.85 5.65 -13.69
N ARG A 19 2.76 5.91 -12.96
CA ARG A 19 2.68 6.98 -11.95
C ARG A 19 2.79 6.41 -10.54
N ALA A 20 3.55 7.08 -9.68
CA ALA A 20 3.61 6.74 -8.26
C ALA A 20 2.29 7.10 -7.59
N LEU A 21 1.77 6.16 -6.80
CA LEU A 21 0.53 6.34 -6.06
C LEU A 21 0.81 7.02 -4.71
N ASP A 22 0.11 8.12 -4.44
CA ASP A 22 0.14 8.75 -3.11
C ASP A 22 -0.67 7.91 -2.12
N LEU A 23 0.05 7.30 -1.17
CA LEU A 23 -0.48 6.36 -0.19
C LEU A 23 -1.27 7.06 0.94
N LYS A 24 -1.25 8.39 1.03
CA LYS A 24 -1.97 9.19 2.05
C LYS A 24 -1.78 8.66 3.48
N GLY A 25 -0.57 8.22 3.81
CA GLY A 25 -0.23 7.65 5.13
C GLY A 25 -0.60 6.16 5.33
N ASN A 26 -1.16 5.49 4.32
CA ASN A 26 -1.40 4.04 4.34
C ASN A 26 -0.19 3.30 3.78
N THR A 27 0.90 3.27 4.55
CA THR A 27 2.17 2.67 4.13
C THR A 27 2.05 1.15 3.97
N PRO A 28 2.38 0.60 2.80
CA PRO A 28 2.48 -0.84 2.61
C PRO A 28 3.56 -1.44 3.50
N PHE A 29 3.39 -2.70 3.88
CA PHE A 29 4.37 -3.41 4.70
C PHE A 29 4.40 -4.89 4.36
N ILE A 30 5.52 -5.55 4.67
CA ILE A 30 5.69 -6.99 4.45
C ILE A 30 5.49 -7.72 5.79
N THR A 31 4.71 -8.78 5.78
CA THR A 31 4.53 -9.69 6.92
C THR A 31 4.51 -11.13 6.43
N ASN A 32 5.37 -11.98 6.99
CA ASN A 32 5.52 -13.39 6.60
C ASN A 32 5.73 -13.59 5.07
N GLY A 33 6.53 -12.72 4.44
CA GLY A 33 6.77 -12.75 2.99
C GLY A 33 5.58 -12.30 2.13
N THR A 34 4.48 -11.87 2.75
CA THR A 34 3.31 -11.31 2.06
C THR A 34 3.34 -9.79 2.17
N THR A 35 3.15 -9.09 1.05
CA THR A 35 3.06 -7.63 1.03
C THR A 35 1.61 -7.20 1.21
N PHE A 36 1.35 -6.40 2.24
CA PHE A 36 0.05 -5.82 2.54
C PHE A 36 0.00 -4.42 1.94
N ILE A 37 -1.04 -4.17 1.16
CA ILE A 37 -1.24 -2.93 0.41
C ILE A 37 -2.65 -2.37 0.67
N PRO A 38 -2.84 -1.03 0.60
CA PRO A 38 -4.15 -0.42 0.80
C PRO A 38 -5.06 -0.69 -0.41
N LEU A 39 -5.84 -1.78 -0.33
CA LEU A 39 -6.73 -2.24 -1.40
C LEU A 39 -7.65 -1.14 -1.93
N ARG A 40 -8.31 -0.37 -1.04
CA ARG A 40 -9.24 0.71 -1.43
C ARG A 40 -8.57 1.71 -2.36
N LEU A 41 -7.38 2.18 -1.98
CA LEU A 41 -6.65 3.21 -2.71
C LEU A 41 -6.25 2.74 -4.11
N ILE A 42 -5.82 1.48 -4.22
CA ILE A 42 -5.47 0.86 -5.50
C ILE A 42 -6.71 0.73 -6.37
N SER A 43 -7.81 0.21 -5.83
CA SER A 43 -9.08 0.06 -6.56
C SER A 43 -9.60 1.41 -7.08
N GLU A 44 -9.59 2.45 -6.25
CA GLU A 44 -9.99 3.81 -6.65
C GLU A 44 -9.08 4.40 -7.74
N SER A 45 -7.77 4.15 -7.65
CA SER A 45 -6.81 4.60 -8.65
C SER A 45 -6.97 3.89 -10.00
N LEU A 46 -7.50 2.66 -9.99
CA LEU A 46 -7.88 1.90 -11.17
C LEU A 46 -9.26 2.30 -11.73
N GLY A 47 -9.93 3.30 -11.14
CA GLY A 47 -11.21 3.82 -11.60
C GLY A 47 -12.44 3.12 -11.01
N TYR A 48 -12.27 2.21 -10.04
CA TYR A 48 -13.38 1.57 -9.35
C TYR A 48 -13.87 2.43 -8.19
N LYS A 49 -15.19 2.55 -8.04
CA LYS A 49 -15.78 3.15 -6.84
C LYS A 49 -15.83 2.09 -5.74
N VAL A 50 -15.22 2.38 -4.59
CA VAL A 50 -15.27 1.50 -3.41
C VAL A 50 -16.16 2.15 -2.36
N ASP A 51 -17.38 1.64 -2.23
CA ASP A 51 -18.28 2.03 -1.15
C ASP A 51 -18.29 0.96 -0.06
N TRP A 52 -18.54 1.39 1.17
CA TRP A 52 -18.83 0.46 2.25
C TRP A 52 -20.29 0.02 2.14
N ASP A 53 -20.50 -1.28 1.90
CA ASP A 53 -21.82 -1.90 2.03
C ASP A 53 -22.02 -2.35 3.47
N GLY A 54 -22.72 -1.53 4.25
CA GLY A 54 -23.00 -1.78 5.65
C GLY A 54 -24.27 -2.58 5.92
N GLU A 55 -24.94 -3.12 4.89
CA GLU A 55 -26.23 -3.80 5.06
C GLU A 55 -26.11 -5.19 5.70
N THR A 56 -24.89 -5.68 5.98
CA THR A 56 -24.70 -6.95 6.67
C THR A 56 -24.22 -6.74 8.10
N LYS A 57 -25.16 -6.40 8.99
CA LYS A 57 -25.02 -6.60 10.43
C LYS A 57 -26.06 -7.64 10.83
N LEU A 58 -25.66 -8.92 10.83
CA LEU A 58 -26.44 -10.01 11.43
C LEU A 58 -26.44 -9.88 12.95
#